data_AF-A0A530GCW8-F1
#
_entry.id   AF-A0A530GCW8-F1
#
_cell.length_a   1.000
_cell.length_b   1.000
_cell.length_c   1.000
_cell.angle_alpha   90.00
_cell.angle_beta   90.00
_cell.angle_gamma   90.00
#
_symmetry.space_group_name_H-M   'P 1'
#
loop_
_entity.id
_entity.type
_entity.pdbx_description
1 polymer ?
#
loop_
_entity_poly.entity_id
_entity_poly.type
_entity_poly.pdbx_seq_one_letter_code
_entity_poly.pdbx_strand_id
1 'polypeptide(L)' 'TDSMQGYSVLDALTARPTAAETARVPHFLYGHVHPSTAYSTGAWLRDVTKLIDDGVLSGRPVVFVGGTGLYFRALAEG' A
#
# COMPACT_ATOMS: atom_id res chain seq x y z
N THR A 1 2.07 3.01 -2.72
CA THR A 1 3.09 2.61 -3.71
C THR A 1 4.46 3.19 -3.34
N ASP A 2 4.86 2.98 -2.09
CA ASP A 2 6.19 3.29 -1.57
C ASP A 2 6.64 2.04 -0.81
N SER A 3 7.73 1.42 -1.27
CA SER A 3 8.16 0.10 -0.79
C SER A 3 8.55 0.09 0.69
N MET A 4 8.84 1.25 1.27
CA MET A 4 9.27 1.35 2.67
C MET A 4 8.09 1.60 3.62
N GLN A 5 7.03 2.28 3.15
CA GLN A 5 5.85 2.59 3.98
C GLN A 5 5.00 1.34 4.32
N GLY A 6 5.20 0.22 3.61
CA GLY A 6 4.54 -1.06 3.91
C GLY A 6 5.02 -1.72 5.21
N TYR A 7 6.21 -1.40 5.71
CA TYR A 7 6.78 -2.05 6.89
C TYR A 7 6.27 -1.47 8.21
N SER A 8 5.84 -2.32 9.14
CA SER A 8 5.25 -1.95 10.44
C SER A 8 6.09 -0.97 11.27
N VAL A 9 7.42 -1.10 11.25
CA VAL A 9 8.33 -0.35 12.15
C VAL A 9 8.86 0.97 11.60
N LEU A 10 8.50 1.34 10.37
CA LEU A 10 9.14 2.46 9.64
C LEU A 10 8.20 3.66 9.45
N ASP A 11 7.49 4.10 10.47
CA ASP A 11 6.56 5.23 10.37
C ASP A 11 7.28 6.59 10.31
N ALA A 12 8.27 6.83 11.17
CA ALA A 12 8.98 8.12 11.25
C ALA A 12 9.95 8.38 10.07
N LEU A 13 10.57 7.33 9.53
CA LEU A 13 11.63 7.46 8.50
C LEU A 13 11.12 7.47 7.06
N THR A 14 9.84 7.17 6.84
CA THR A 14 9.27 6.98 5.49
C THR A 14 8.27 8.05 5.12
N ALA A 15 8.21 9.13 5.91
CA ALA A 15 7.18 10.18 5.79
C ALA A 15 5.77 9.57 5.71
N ARG A 16 5.52 8.49 6.45
CA ARG A 16 4.20 7.85 6.49
C ARG A 16 3.20 8.83 7.08
N PRO A 17 2.00 8.96 6.48
CA PRO A 17 0.96 9.76 7.07
C PRO A 17 0.67 9.35 8.51
N THR A 18 0.47 10.36 9.36
CA THR A 18 0.21 10.19 10.79
C THR A 18 -1.15 9.52 11.04
N ALA A 19 -1.38 9.05 12.27
CA ALA A 19 -2.67 8.51 12.67
C ALA A 19 -3.83 9.51 12.45
N ALA A 20 -3.58 10.80 12.71
CA ALA A 20 -4.58 11.85 12.49
C ALA A 20 -4.92 12.05 11.00
N GLU A 21 -3.93 11.96 10.12
CA GLU A 21 -4.14 12.08 8.66
C GLU A 21 -4.82 10.83 8.09
N THR A 22 -4.42 9.64 8.54
CA THR A 22 -5.02 8.38 8.11
C THR A 22 -6.43 8.16 8.65
N ALA A 23 -6.85 8.86 9.70
CA ALA A 23 -8.23 8.84 10.17
C ALA A 23 -9.22 9.58 9.25
N ARG A 24 -8.73 10.48 8.38
CA ARG A 24 -9.59 11.30 7.50
C ARG A 24 -10.21 10.50 6.36
N VAL A 25 -9.46 9.53 5.84
CA VAL A 25 -9.89 8.61 4.78
C VAL A 25 -9.20 7.27 4.96
N PRO A 26 -9.83 6.13 4.60
CA PRO A 26 -9.19 4.83 4.69
C PRO A 26 -7.89 4.78 3.89
N HIS A 27 -6.81 4.38 4.54
CA HIS A 27 -5.54 4.06 3.90
C HIS A 27 -5.29 2.56 4.02
N PHE A 28 -4.80 1.94 2.96
CA PHE A 28 -4.53 0.51 2.90
C PHE A 28 -3.04 0.26 2.65
N LEU A 29 -2.57 -0.91 3.12
CA LEU A 29 -1.21 -1.42 2.87
C LEU A 29 -0.08 -0.54 3.43
N TYR A 30 -0.37 0.22 4.49
CA TYR A 30 0.65 0.85 5.32
C TYR A 30 0.93 0.01 6.56
N GLY A 31 2.21 -0.17 6.87
CA GLY A 31 2.66 -0.82 8.10
C GLY A 31 2.19 -2.26 8.30
N HIS A 32 1.70 -2.95 7.27
CA HIS A 32 1.14 -4.30 7.40
C HIS A 32 2.19 -5.40 7.24
N VAL A 33 3.41 -5.07 6.81
CA VAL A 33 4.50 -6.02 6.58
C VAL A 33 5.45 -6.03 7.78
N HIS A 34 5.84 -7.22 8.25
CA HIS A 34 6.88 -7.36 9.27
C HIS A 34 8.26 -6.96 8.70
N PRO A 35 9.13 -6.24 9.41
CA PRO A 35 10.43 -5.78 8.89
C PRO A 35 11.37 -6.89 8.40
N SER A 36 11.22 -8.12 8.90
CA SER A 36 12.02 -9.26 8.44
C SER A 36 11.46 -9.95 7.19
N THR A 37 10.31 -9.53 6.68
CA THR A 37 9.64 -10.15 5.53
C THR A 37 10.05 -9.43 4.25
N ALA A 38 10.58 -10.17 3.27
CA ALA A 38 10.83 -9.59 1.96
C ALA A 38 9.52 -9.16 1.28
N TYR A 39 9.42 -7.89 0.88
CA TYR A 39 8.23 -7.34 0.24
C TYR A 39 8.54 -6.79 -1.16
N SER A 40 8.11 -7.54 -2.17
CA SER A 40 8.33 -7.22 -3.58
C SER A 40 7.11 -6.58 -4.22
N THR A 41 7.29 -6.00 -5.42
CA THR A 41 6.17 -5.52 -6.24
C THR A 41 5.11 -6.58 -6.48
N GLY A 42 5.51 -7.85 -6.69
CA GLY A 42 4.57 -8.95 -6.87
C GLY A 42 3.81 -9.32 -5.59
N ALA A 43 4.45 -9.18 -4.41
CA ALA A 43 3.75 -9.33 -3.13
C ALA A 43 2.72 -8.21 -2.94
N TRP A 44 3.11 -6.98 -3.25
CA TRP A 44 2.22 -5.83 -3.22
C TRP A 44 1.03 -5.97 -4.17
N LEU A 45 1.25 -6.43 -5.41
CA LEU A 45 0.17 -6.67 -6.37
C LEU A 45 -0.85 -7.68 -5.82
N ARG A 46 -0.38 -8.79 -5.23
CA ARG A 46 -1.27 -9.79 -4.61
C ARG A 46 -2.11 -9.20 -3.47
N ASP A 47 -1.51 -8.37 -2.62
CA ASP A 47 -2.25 -7.72 -1.53
C ASP A 47 -3.31 -6.75 -2.07
N VAL A 48 -3.00 -6.00 -3.14
CA VAL A 48 -3.98 -5.13 -3.80
C VAL A 48 -5.10 -5.95 -4.44
N THR A 49 -4.78 -7.01 -5.18
CA THR A 49 -5.78 -7.90 -5.79
C THR A 49 -6.72 -8.46 -4.73
N LYS A 50 -6.19 -8.87 -3.57
CA LYS A 50 -7.01 -9.33 -2.46
C LYS A 50 -8.00 -8.25 -1.97
N LEU A 51 -7.58 -6.99 -1.84
CA LEU A 51 -8.47 -5.90 -1.45
C LEU A 51 -9.58 -5.65 -2.49
N ILE A 52 -9.31 -5.90 -3.77
CA ILE A 52 -10.30 -5.82 -4.85
C ILE A 52 -11.28 -6.98 -4.73
N ASP A 53 -10.77 -8.21 -4.64
CA ASP A 53 -11.57 -9.44 -4.61
C ASP A 53 -12.44 -9.53 -3.36
N ASP A 54 -11.94 -9.07 -2.21
CA ASP A 54 -12.68 -8.98 -0.94
C ASP A 54 -13.73 -7.84 -0.98
N GLY A 55 -13.83 -7.09 -2.08
CA GLY A 55 -14.79 -6.01 -2.28
C GLY A 55 -14.50 -4.77 -1.44
N VAL A 56 -13.37 -4.72 -0.74
CA VAL A 56 -12.97 -3.60 0.14
C VAL A 56 -12.87 -2.29 -0.64
N LEU A 57 -12.48 -2.39 -1.90
CA LEU A 57 -12.33 -1.25 -2.82
C LEU A 57 -13.58 -0.98 -3.67
N SER A 58 -14.68 -1.70 -3.45
CA SER A 58 -15.90 -1.55 -4.24
C SER A 58 -16.71 -0.29 -3.88
N GLY A 59 -17.41 0.26 -4.86
CA GLY A 59 -18.38 1.35 -4.64
C GLY A 59 -17.79 2.75 -4.43
N ARG A 60 -16.47 2.93 -4.50
CA ARG A 60 -15.79 4.24 -4.41
C ARG A 60 -14.57 4.33 -5.33
N PRO A 61 -14.23 5.52 -5.85
CA PRO A 61 -12.97 5.73 -6.56
C PRO A 61 -11.77 5.42 -5.66
N VAL A 62 -10.83 4.63 -6.17
CA VAL A 62 -9.58 4.29 -5.49
C VAL A 62 -8.46 5.18 -5.99
N VAL A 63 -7.65 5.71 -5.08
CA VAL A 63 -6.48 6.51 -5.41
C VAL A 63 -5.23 5.78 -4.94
N PHE A 64 -4.35 5.45 -5.88
CA PHE A 64 -3.03 4.89 -5.57
C PHE A 64 -2.02 6.04 -5.37
N VAL A 65 -1.41 6.10 -4.17
CA VAL A 65 -0.49 7.18 -3.77
C VAL A 65 0.91 6.61 -3.46
N GLY A 66 1.96 7.26 -3.98
CA GLY A 66 3.37 6.88 -3.81
C GLY A 66 4.18 6.99 -5.10
N GLY A 67 5.45 6.55 -5.08
CA GLY A 67 6.47 7.01 -6.03
C GLY A 67 7.23 5.95 -6.83
N THR A 68 7.05 4.64 -6.60
CA THR A 68 7.76 3.65 -7.44
C THR A 68 6.96 3.40 -8.72
N GLY A 69 7.42 3.95 -9.85
CA GLY A 69 6.81 3.71 -11.18
C GLY A 69 6.64 2.22 -11.51
N LEU A 70 7.46 1.35 -10.90
CA LEU A 70 7.35 -0.11 -10.99
C LEU A 70 6.03 -0.67 -10.45
N TYR A 71 5.43 -0.08 -9.42
CA TYR A 71 4.15 -0.54 -8.86
C TYR A 71 2.98 -0.16 -9.77
N PHE A 72 3.03 1.04 -10.36
CA PHE A 72 2.06 1.45 -11.38
C PHE A 72 2.14 0.57 -12.62
N ARG A 73 3.35 0.22 -13.04
CA ARG A 73 3.56 -0.71 -14.15
C ARG A 73 2.98 -2.10 -13.85
N ALA A 74 3.20 -2.62 -12.65
CA ALA A 74 2.62 -3.89 -12.24
C ALA A 74 1.08 -3.87 -12.16
N LEU A 75 0.45 -2.73 -11.83
CA LEU A 75 -1.01 -2.59 -11.92
C LEU A 75 -1.53 -2.51 -13.36
N ALA A 76 -0.77 -1.88 -14.26
CA ALA A 76 -1.21 -1.62 -15.63
C ALA A 76 -0.94 -2.80 -16.58
N GLU A 77 0.11 -3.59 -16.31
CA GLU A 77 0.62 -4.64 -17.20
C GLU A 77 0.58 -6.05 -16.58
N GLY A 78 0.21 -6.18 -15.30
CA GLY A 78 0.26 -7.43 -14.52
C GLY A 78 -1.08 -8.07 -14.27
#